data_AF-A0A1M7IAY5-F1
#
_entry.id   AF-A0A1M7IAY5-F1
#
_cell.length_a   1.000
_cell.length_b   1.000
_cell.length_c   1.000
_cell.angle_alpha   90.00
_cell.angle_beta   90.00
_cell.angle_gamma   90.00
#
_symmetry.space_group_name_H-M   'P 1'
#
loop_
_entity.id
_entity.type
_entity.pdbx_description
1 polymer ?
#
loop_
_entity_poly.entity_id
_entity_poly.type
_entity_poly.pdbx_seq_one_letter_code
_entity_poly.pdbx_strand_id
1 'polypeptide(L)' 'MEGTPKKLVHRRFPLVVRILLFLYVAIIVFFAGLMIGYGILDNPFEVFRLETWEHIINLTEV' A
#
# COMPACT_ATOMS: atom_id res chain seq x y z
N MET A 1 28.50 -7.21 44.88
CA MET A 1 28.13 -7.59 43.51
C MET A 1 26.71 -7.07 43.28
N GLU A 2 26.55 -5.78 42.98
CA GLU A 2 25.23 -5.15 42.87
C GLU A 2 24.74 -5.25 41.42
N GLY A 3 23.84 -6.21 41.18
CA GLY A 3 23.15 -6.35 39.90
C GLY A 3 22.05 -5.32 39.82
N THR A 4 22.33 -4.18 39.19
CA THR A 4 21.31 -3.15 38.96
C THR A 4 20.24 -3.69 38.00
N PRO A 5 18.95 -3.61 38.35
CA PRO A 5 17.89 -4.11 37.49
C PRO A 5 17.83 -3.24 36.23
N LYS A 6 18.14 -3.82 35.07
CA LYS A 6 17.97 -3.16 33.77
C LYS A 6 16.52 -2.72 33.64
N LYS A 7 16.28 -1.40 33.72
CA LYS A 7 14.99 -0.80 33.35
C LYS A 7 14.68 -1.22 31.92
N LEU A 8 13.73 -2.13 31.75
CA LEU A 8 13.16 -2.46 30.46
C LEU A 8 12.41 -1.23 29.97
N VAL A 9 13.11 -0.35 29.25
CA VAL A 9 12.50 0.78 28.55
C VAL A 9 11.62 0.19 27.46
N HIS A 10 10.35 0.01 27.79
CA HIS A 10 9.32 -0.41 26.85
C HIS A 10 9.18 0.70 25.80
N ARG A 11 9.86 0.57 24.66
CA ARG A 11 9.62 1.45 23.50
C ARG A 11 8.21 1.15 22.99
N ARG A 12 7.24 1.91 23.52
CA ARG A 12 5.80 1.84 23.20
C ARG A 12 5.48 2.07 21.71
N PHE A 13 6.42 2.64 20.96
CA PHE A 13 6.29 2.86 19.53
C PHE A 13 7.38 2.06 18.80
N PRO A 14 7.08 0.81 18.40
CA PRO A 14 7.98 0.05 17.56
C PRO A 14 8.09 0.75 16.20
N LEU A 15 9.32 0.98 15.74
CA LEU A 15 9.58 1.55 14.40
C LEU A 15 8.85 0.74 13.31
N VAL A 16 8.77 -0.58 13.49
CA VAL A 16 8.11 -1.53 12.59
C VAL A 16 6.62 -1.19 12.41
N VAL A 17 5.90 -0.89 13.49
CA VAL A 17 4.47 -0.56 13.42
C VAL A 17 4.24 0.72 12.62
N ARG A 18 5.13 1.71 12.79
CA ARG A 18 5.05 2.97 12.03
C ARG A 18 5.29 2.77 10.54
N ILE A 19 6.26 1.92 10.19
CA ILE A 19 6.57 1.57 8.79
C ILE A 19 5.39 0.82 8.16
N LEU A 20 4.83 -0.17 8.86
CA LEU A 20 3.66 -0.91 8.38
C LEU A 20 2.45 0.00 8.15
N LEU A 21 2.20 0.94 9.06
CA LEU A 21 1.11 1.90 8.92
C LEU A 21 1.33 2.85 7.72
N PHE A 22 2.58 3.29 7.50
CA PHE A 22 2.92 4.09 6.33
C PHE A 22 2.71 3.31 5.03
N LEU A 23 3.18 2.06 4.97
CA LEU A 23 2.98 1.16 3.84
C LEU A 23 1.49 0.93 3.55
N TYR A 24 0.69 0.72 4.60
CA TYR A 24 -0.75 0.55 4.48
C TYR A 24 -1.42 1.77 3.83
N VAL A 25 -1.10 2.97 4.30
CA VAL A 25 -1.63 4.21 3.71
C VAL A 25 -1.14 4.39 2.27
N ALA A 26 0.14 4.09 1.99
CA ALA A 26 0.69 4.19 0.64
C ALA A 26 -0.03 3.26 -0.35
N ILE A 27 -0.37 2.04 0.06
CA ILE A 27 -1.13 1.08 -0.75
C ILE A 27 -2.54 1.62 -1.04
N ILE A 28 -3.22 2.17 -0.04
CA ILE A 28 -4.56 2.77 -0.23
C ILE A 28 -4.51 3.93 -1.22
N VAL A 29 -3.55 4.84 -1.05
CA VAL A 29 -3.40 6.01 -1.94
C VAL A 29 -3.02 5.56 -3.35
N PHE A 30 -2.20 4.52 -3.49
CA PHE A 30 -1.85 3.95 -4.78
C PHE A 30 -3.09 3.42 -5.52
N PHE A 31 -3.92 2.62 -4.85
CA PHE A 31 -5.17 2.12 -5.45
C PHE A 31 -6.17 3.24 -5.72
N ALA A 32 -6.29 4.22 -4.82
CA ALA A 32 -7.11 5.39 -5.07
C ALA A 32 -6.62 6.18 -6.30
N GLY A 33 -5.31 6.32 -6.48
CA GLY A 33 -4.71 6.94 -7.66
C GLY A 33 -4.98 6.15 -8.94
N LEU A 34 -4.89 4.82 -8.90
CA LEU A 34 -5.27 3.95 -10.01
C LEU A 34 -6.75 4.09 -10.37
N MET A 35 -7.63 4.10 -9.37
CA MET A 35 -9.07 4.30 -9.55
C MET A 35 -9.37 5.67 -10.13
N ILE A 36 -8.70 6.73 -9.67
CA ILE A 36 -8.88 8.08 -10.22
C ILE A 36 -8.34 8.15 -11.66
N GLY A 37 -7.17 7.60 -11.93
CA GLY A 37 -6.56 7.61 -13.26
C GLY A 37 -7.36 6.83 -14.29
N TYR A 38 -7.82 5.63 -13.94
CA TYR A 38 -8.67 4.82 -14.81
C TYR A 38 -10.11 5.34 -14.84
N GLY A 39 -10.61 5.87 -13.71
CA GLY A 39 -11.94 6.45 -13.57
C GLY A 39 -12.23 7.65 -14.46
N ILE A 40 -11.18 8.28 -15.00
CA ILE A 40 -11.30 9.34 -16.02
C ILE A 40 -11.56 8.74 -17.41
N LEU A 41 -11.05 7.53 -17.69
CA LEU A 41 -11.26 6.82 -18.95
C LEU A 41 -12.61 6.10 -18.96
N ASP A 42 -12.95 5.38 -17.88
CA ASP A 42 -14.15 4.56 -17.77
C ASP A 42 -14.52 4.37 -16.29
N ASN A 43 -15.24 3.31 -15.91
CA ASN A 43 -15.65 3.06 -14.54
C ASN A 43 -14.44 2.80 -13.63
N PRO A 44 -14.27 3.52 -12.51
CA PRO A 44 -13.09 3.42 -11.64
C PRO A 44 -12.90 2.05 -10.99
N PHE A 45 -13.94 1.21 -10.96
CA PHE A 45 -13.88 -0.15 -10.44
C PHE A 45 -13.33 -1.17 -11.45
N GLU A 46 -13.38 -0.85 -12.74
CA GLU A 46 -12.89 -1.73 -13.81
C GLU A 46 -11.36 -1.91 -13.75
N VAL A 47 -10.63 -0.99 -13.13
CA VAL A 47 -9.17 -1.09 -12.96
C VAL A 47 -8.74 -2.34 -12.17
N PHE A 48 -9.65 -2.91 -11.38
CA PHE A 48 -9.43 -4.15 -10.62
C PHE A 48 -9.83 -5.41 -11.38
N ARG A 49 -10.47 -5.28 -12.55
CA ARG A 49 -10.89 -6.41 -13.38
C ARG A 49 -9.73 -6.85 -14.26
N LEU A 50 -9.51 -8.16 -14.35
CA LEU A 50 -8.40 -8.73 -15.15
C LEU A 50 -8.56 -8.44 -16.65
N GLU A 51 -9.80 -8.39 -17.16
CA GLU A 51 -10.06 -8.11 -18.57
C GLU A 51 -9.63 -6.72 -19.01
N THR A 52 -9.64 -5.73 -18.10
CA THR A 52 -9.13 -4.38 -18.36
C THR A 52 -7.63 -4.42 -18.67
N TRP A 53 -6.89 -5.23 -17.91
CA TRP A 53 -5.45 -5.42 -18.13
C TRP A 53 -5.17 -6.22 -19.38
N GLU A 54 -5.98 -7.24 -19.67
CA GLU A 54 -5.91 -7.98 -20.92
C GLU A 54 -6.13 -7.04 -22.12
N HIS A 55 -7.14 -6.16 -22.07
CA HIS A 55 -7.41 -5.17 -23.11
C HIS A 55 -6.23 -4.19 -23.28
N ILE A 56 -5.66 -3.66 -22.19
CA ILE A 56 -4.51 -2.75 -22.24
C ILE A 56 -3.27 -3.42 -22.83
N ILE A 57 -2.98 -4.67 -22.42
CA ILE A 57 -1.82 -5.42 -22.93
C ILE A 57 -2.01 -5.73 -24.41
N ASN A 58 -3.20 -6.17 -24.80
CA ASN A 58 -3.54 -6.48 -26.18
C ASN A 58 -3.51 -5.24 -27.09
N LEU A 59 -3.84 -4.05 -26.56
CA LEU A 59 -3.66 -2.77 -27.25
C LEU A 59 -2.19 -2.38 -27.45
N THR A 60 -1.29 -2.86 -26.59
CA THR A 60 0.15 -2.54 -26.61
C THR A 60 0.98 -3.61 -27.32
N GLU A 61 0.38 -4.75 -27.65
CA GLU A 61 1.01 -5.81 -28.44
C GLU A 61 1.09 -5.33 -29.91
N VAL A 62 2.32 -5.02 -30.35
CA VAL A 62 2.66 -4.56 -31.71
C VAL A 62 2.84 -5.73 -32.66
#